data_AF-A0A353CCM1-F1
#
_entry.id   AF-A0A353CCM1-F1
#
_cell.length_a   1.000
_cell.length_b   1.000
_cell.length_c   1.000
_cell.angle_alpha   90.00
_cell.angle_beta   90.00
_cell.angle_gamma   90.00
#
_symmetry.space_group_name_H-M   'P 1'
#
loop_
_entity.id
_entity.type
_entity.pdbx_description
1 polymer ?
#
loop_
_entity_poly.entity_id
_entity_poly.type
_entity_poly.pdbx_seq_one_letter_code
_entity_poly.pdbx_strand_id
1 'polypeptide(L)'
;GSMHMFSKEHEFYGGHGIVGGQIGVGTGMAYASKYRNSGQVVVCFFGEAAVNQGIFHESLNMAQLWGLPIIYVCENNQYGMGTSQERAMSTQNVAKKAESYEMANEFVDGMDVMAVRDAMLRAIDRARNESQPTLLEVRSYRFMGHSMSDPGNYRTRDEIAKYQERDPISLFKDSLKVAKVLTDKDFDAIEKEAAASTERAVKFADESPFPSESQLLTDVYA
;
A
#
# COMPACT_ATOMS: atom_id res chain seq x y z
N GLY A 1 8.12 -15.92 6.00
CA GLY A 1 7.07 -16.39 5.06
C GLY A 1 7.52 -16.10 3.64
N SER A 2 6.66 -16.34 2.65
CA SER A 2 6.80 -15.74 1.32
C SER A 2 6.30 -14.28 1.35
N MET A 3 6.49 -13.51 0.27
CA MET A 3 6.02 -12.12 0.12
C MET A 3 6.70 -11.07 1.02
N HIS A 4 7.84 -11.38 1.63
CA HIS A 4 8.65 -10.40 2.36
C HIS A 4 9.79 -9.89 1.47
N MET A 5 9.53 -8.80 0.75
CA MET A 5 10.51 -8.17 -0.14
C MET A 5 11.17 -6.97 0.54
N PHE A 6 12.47 -6.81 0.30
CA PHE A 6 13.25 -5.68 0.76
C PHE A 6 14.27 -5.30 -0.31
N SER A 7 14.41 -4.01 -0.62
CA SER A 7 15.43 -3.53 -1.55
C SER A 7 15.94 -2.16 -1.11
N LYS A 8 17.15 -2.13 -0.56
CA LYS A 8 17.81 -0.89 -0.16
C LYS A 8 18.09 0.02 -1.36
N GLU A 9 18.48 -0.56 -2.49
CA GLU A 9 18.78 0.17 -3.73
C GLU A 9 17.58 0.98 -4.23
N HIS A 10 16.38 0.41 -4.14
CA HIS A 10 15.14 1.04 -4.59
C HIS A 10 14.38 1.75 -3.45
N GLU A 11 15.01 1.92 -2.29
CA GLU A 11 14.41 2.49 -1.08
C GLU A 11 13.09 1.81 -0.66
N PHE A 12 12.98 0.51 -0.94
CA PHE A 12 11.84 -0.32 -0.58
C PHE A 12 12.10 -1.08 0.71
N TYR A 13 11.68 -0.49 1.83
CA TYR A 13 11.87 -1.04 3.17
C TYR A 13 10.69 -1.90 3.65
N GLY A 14 10.19 -2.76 2.77
CA GLY A 14 9.07 -3.67 3.02
C GLY A 14 9.44 -4.92 3.82
N GLY A 15 8.56 -5.92 3.76
CA GLY A 15 8.85 -7.26 4.28
C GLY A 15 8.55 -7.49 5.75
N HIS A 16 7.88 -6.56 6.42
CA HIS A 16 7.47 -6.71 7.82
C HIS A 16 6.36 -7.75 7.96
N GLY A 17 6.59 -8.83 8.72
CA GLY A 17 5.58 -9.86 8.97
C GLY A 17 4.58 -9.53 10.09
N ILE A 18 4.85 -8.47 10.86
CA ILE A 18 3.99 -8.01 11.94
C ILE A 18 3.06 -6.92 11.41
N VAL A 19 1.75 -7.11 11.57
CA VAL A 19 0.73 -6.15 11.15
C VAL A 19 0.98 -4.81 11.84
N GLY A 20 1.20 -3.76 11.03
CA GLY A 20 1.47 -2.40 11.51
C GLY A 20 2.91 -2.15 11.97
N GLY A 21 3.79 -3.15 11.97
CA GLY A 21 5.18 -3.00 12.40
C GLY A 21 5.96 -1.97 11.57
N GLN A 22 5.62 -1.83 10.30
CA GLN A 22 6.21 -0.84 9.39
C GLN A 22 5.80 0.60 9.70
N ILE A 23 4.72 0.85 10.44
CA ILE A 23 4.18 2.20 10.65
C ILE A 23 5.15 3.01 11.52
N GLY A 24 5.63 2.43 12.62
CA GLY A 24 6.64 3.06 13.48
C GLY A 24 7.99 3.21 12.77
N VAL A 25 8.42 2.19 12.03
CA VAL A 25 9.68 2.22 11.25
C VAL A 25 9.64 3.31 10.18
N GLY A 26 8.55 3.41 9.42
CA GLY A 26 8.35 4.45 8.41
C GLY A 26 8.37 5.86 9.02
N THR A 27 7.75 6.02 10.19
CA THR A 27 7.79 7.29 10.96
C THR A 27 9.22 7.67 11.33
N GLY A 28 10.02 6.72 11.80
CA GLY A 28 11.44 6.93 12.09
C GLY A 28 12.27 7.26 10.83
N MET A 29 11.97 6.65 9.69
CA MET A 29 12.60 6.99 8.40
C MET A 29 12.27 8.41 7.96
N ALA A 30 11.02 8.86 8.17
CA ALA A 30 10.62 10.23 7.85
C ALA A 30 11.30 11.25 8.77
N TYR A 31 11.46 10.92 10.05
CA TYR A 31 12.28 11.69 10.98
C TYR A 31 13.72 11.79 10.49
N ALA A 32 14.33 10.68 10.07
CA ALA A 32 15.69 10.67 9.54
C ALA A 32 15.83 11.51 8.25
N SER A 33 14.85 11.45 7.34
CA SER A 33 14.80 12.30 6.13
C SER A 33 14.82 13.78 6.49
N LYS A 34 13.94 14.18 7.43
CA LYS A 34 13.86 15.56 7.92
C LYS A 34 15.16 15.98 8.61
N TYR A 35 15.67 15.17 9.53
CA TYR A 35 16.88 15.46 10.29
C TYR A 35 18.11 15.65 9.39
N ARG A 36 18.19 14.87 8.30
CA ARG A 36 19.28 14.95 7.32
C ARG A 36 19.04 15.95 6.21
N ASN A 37 17.86 16.58 6.17
CA ASN A 37 17.41 17.45 5.08
C ASN A 37 17.59 16.80 3.70
N SER A 38 17.26 15.50 3.56
CA SER A 38 17.44 14.78 2.29
C SER A 38 16.37 15.10 1.25
N GLY A 39 15.29 15.77 1.67
CA GLY A 39 14.14 16.07 0.81
C GLY A 39 13.32 14.83 0.43
N GLN A 40 13.55 13.68 1.06
CA GLN A 40 12.80 12.45 0.78
C GLN A 40 11.42 12.48 1.47
N VAL A 41 10.42 11.93 0.79
CA VAL A 41 9.09 11.70 1.35
C VAL A 41 8.93 10.21 1.59
N VAL A 42 8.54 9.82 2.79
CA VAL A 42 8.27 8.42 3.12
C VAL A 42 6.82 8.11 2.80
N VAL A 43 6.57 6.99 2.11
CA VAL A 43 5.22 6.47 1.87
C VAL A 43 5.08 5.14 2.63
N CYS A 44 4.16 5.11 3.59
CA CYS A 44 3.95 3.98 4.48
C CYS A 44 2.59 3.32 4.19
N PHE A 45 2.61 2.14 3.58
CA PHE A 45 1.41 1.36 3.23
C PHE A 45 1.01 0.39 4.35
N PHE A 46 -0.29 0.25 4.58
CA PHE A 46 -0.88 -0.72 5.49
C PHE A 46 -2.37 -0.94 5.17
N GLY A 47 -2.92 -2.09 5.57
CA GLY A 47 -4.36 -2.36 5.46
C GLY A 47 -5.17 -1.75 6.62
N GLU A 48 -6.49 -1.65 6.47
CA GLU A 48 -7.37 -1.04 7.46
C GLU A 48 -7.29 -1.73 8.83
N ALA A 49 -7.13 -3.05 8.88
CA ALA A 49 -6.98 -3.76 10.15
C ALA A 49 -5.78 -3.28 11.01
N ALA A 50 -4.74 -2.73 10.39
CA ALA A 50 -3.57 -2.22 11.10
C ALA A 50 -3.86 -0.94 11.90
N VAL A 51 -4.92 -0.19 11.55
CA VAL A 51 -5.25 1.08 12.24
C VAL A 51 -5.78 0.88 13.66
N ASN A 52 -6.08 -0.37 14.04
CA ASN A 52 -6.48 -0.73 15.40
C ASN A 52 -5.27 -0.99 16.33
N GLN A 53 -4.05 -0.96 15.80
CA GLN A 53 -2.83 -1.14 16.59
C GLN A 53 -2.45 0.18 17.28
N GLY A 54 -1.95 0.12 18.52
CA GLY A 54 -1.49 1.31 19.26
C GLY A 54 -0.41 2.10 18.50
N ILE A 55 0.50 1.38 17.82
CA ILE A 55 1.59 1.99 17.05
C ILE A 55 1.10 2.94 15.95
N PHE A 56 -0.09 2.70 15.38
CA PHE A 56 -0.70 3.62 14.41
C PHE A 56 -0.96 4.98 15.05
N HIS A 57 -1.60 4.99 16.21
CA HIS A 57 -1.96 6.20 16.94
C HIS A 57 -0.72 6.98 17.42
N GLU A 58 0.27 6.27 17.97
CA GLU A 58 1.53 6.85 18.42
C GLU A 58 2.30 7.49 17.26
N SER A 59 2.36 6.79 16.12
CA SER A 59 3.06 7.24 14.92
C SER A 59 2.43 8.50 14.31
N LEU A 60 1.10 8.52 14.16
CA LEU A 60 0.40 9.69 13.62
C LEU A 60 0.61 10.93 14.51
N ASN A 61 0.49 10.76 15.83
CA ASN A 61 0.74 11.84 16.79
C ASN A 61 2.17 12.39 16.66
N MET A 62 3.18 11.51 16.63
CA MET A 62 4.58 11.95 16.50
C MET A 62 4.86 12.60 15.15
N ALA A 63 4.32 12.06 14.06
CA ALA A 63 4.52 12.61 12.72
C ALA A 63 3.95 14.01 12.60
N GLN A 64 2.76 14.27 13.17
CA GLN A 64 2.22 15.62 13.20
C GLN A 64 3.06 16.52 14.11
N LEU A 65 3.30 16.11 15.36
CA LEU A 65 4.01 16.90 16.36
C LEU A 65 5.37 17.37 15.86
N TRP A 66 6.07 16.51 15.13
CA TRP A 66 7.40 16.80 14.61
C TRP A 66 7.40 17.33 13.18
N GLY A 67 6.23 17.46 12.54
CA GLY A 67 6.09 17.85 11.14
C GLY A 67 6.95 16.98 10.22
N LEU A 68 6.63 15.70 10.09
CA LEU A 68 7.43 14.75 9.32
C LEU A 68 6.97 14.65 7.85
N PRO A 69 7.91 14.46 6.90
CA PRO A 69 7.59 14.27 5.48
C PRO A 69 7.14 12.82 5.21
N ILE A 70 5.95 12.45 5.70
CA ILE A 70 5.39 11.10 5.58
C ILE A 70 3.94 11.08 5.10
N ILE A 71 3.63 10.12 4.25
CA ILE A 71 2.28 9.80 3.80
C ILE A 71 1.94 8.41 4.35
N TYR A 72 0.91 8.33 5.18
CA TYR A 72 0.31 7.09 5.63
C TYR A 72 -0.79 6.70 4.66
N VAL A 73 -0.63 5.58 3.95
CA VAL A 73 -1.60 5.09 2.98
C VAL A 73 -2.28 3.85 3.53
N CYS A 74 -3.54 4.01 3.93
CA CYS A 74 -4.40 2.91 4.33
C CYS A 74 -5.08 2.31 3.09
N GLU A 75 -4.63 1.15 2.65
CA GLU A 75 -5.28 0.33 1.62
C GLU A 75 -6.47 -0.40 2.24
N ASN A 76 -7.62 0.29 2.30
CA ASN A 76 -8.80 -0.23 2.96
C ASN A 76 -9.58 -1.15 2.01
N ASN A 77 -9.44 -2.46 2.19
CA ASN A 77 -10.15 -3.48 1.41
C ASN A 77 -11.38 -4.05 2.13
N GLN A 78 -11.81 -3.41 3.23
CA GLN A 78 -12.94 -3.76 4.09
C GLN A 78 -12.73 -4.97 5.02
N TYR A 79 -11.62 -5.72 4.92
CA TYR A 79 -11.43 -6.99 5.63
C TYR A 79 -10.00 -7.25 6.16
N GLY A 80 -9.90 -7.31 7.50
CA GLY A 80 -8.73 -7.83 8.20
C GLY A 80 -8.74 -9.36 8.23
N MET A 81 -8.09 -9.98 7.24
CA MET A 81 -8.25 -11.41 6.95
C MET A 81 -9.74 -11.74 6.71
N GLY A 82 -10.43 -12.31 7.71
CA GLY A 82 -11.86 -12.62 7.69
C GLY A 82 -12.74 -11.75 8.58
N THR A 83 -12.15 -10.78 9.29
CA THR A 83 -12.89 -9.84 10.13
C THR A 83 -13.28 -8.61 9.31
N SER A 84 -14.58 -8.38 9.12
CA SER A 84 -15.06 -7.17 8.44
C SER A 84 -14.75 -5.92 9.24
N GLN A 85 -14.51 -4.81 8.53
CA GLN A 85 -14.23 -3.50 9.12
C GLN A 85 -15.34 -3.08 10.10
N GLU A 86 -16.60 -3.29 9.72
CA GLU A 86 -17.78 -2.98 10.54
C GLU A 86 -17.74 -3.65 11.92
N ARG A 87 -17.21 -4.88 12.00
CA ARG A 87 -17.09 -5.62 13.26
C ARG A 87 -15.88 -5.23 14.10
N ALA A 88 -14.90 -4.58 13.49
CA ALA A 88 -13.61 -4.30 14.12
C ALA A 88 -13.40 -2.82 14.45
N MET A 89 -14.27 -1.91 13.99
CA MET A 89 -14.07 -0.47 14.14
C MET A 89 -15.36 0.25 14.52
N SER A 90 -15.29 1.09 15.56
CA SER A 90 -16.37 1.99 15.95
C SER A 90 -16.64 3.10 14.92
N THR A 91 -15.64 3.46 14.12
CA THR A 91 -15.77 4.37 12.97
C THR A 91 -15.22 3.68 11.73
N GLN A 92 -16.02 3.63 10.67
CA GLN A 92 -15.62 3.05 9.39
C GLN A 92 -14.87 4.05 8.49
N ASN A 93 -14.88 5.34 8.83
CA ASN A 93 -14.06 6.32 8.14
C ASN A 93 -12.68 6.34 8.82
N VAL A 94 -11.69 5.74 8.15
CA VAL A 94 -10.31 5.67 8.62
C VAL A 94 -9.64 7.02 8.50
N ALA A 95 -9.90 7.77 7.43
CA ALA A 95 -9.33 9.11 7.24
C ALA A 95 -9.63 10.04 8.43
N LYS A 96 -10.84 9.97 9.00
CA LYS A 96 -11.24 10.73 10.20
C LYS A 96 -10.36 10.48 11.43
N LYS A 97 -9.65 9.36 11.53
CA LYS A 97 -8.75 9.09 12.67
C LYS A 97 -7.59 10.09 12.74
N ALA A 98 -7.22 10.70 11.63
CA ALA A 98 -6.19 11.75 11.59
C ALA A 98 -6.66 13.09 12.18
N GLU A 99 -7.97 13.35 12.21
CA GLU A 99 -8.53 14.59 12.77
C GLU A 99 -8.15 14.76 14.25
N SER A 100 -8.10 13.67 15.02
CA SER A 100 -7.68 13.65 16.43
C SER A 100 -6.24 14.15 16.66
N TYR A 101 -5.44 14.23 15.60
CA TYR A 101 -4.06 14.68 15.62
C TYR A 101 -3.86 15.95 14.80
N GLU A 102 -4.93 16.63 14.36
CA GLU A 102 -4.83 17.80 13.45
C GLU A 102 -4.06 17.51 12.15
N MET A 103 -4.02 16.23 11.74
CA MET A 103 -3.30 15.78 10.55
C MET A 103 -4.20 15.86 9.32
N ALA A 104 -3.63 16.32 8.21
CA ALA A 104 -4.30 16.34 6.93
C ALA A 104 -4.72 14.92 6.52
N ASN A 105 -5.94 14.77 6.01
CA ASN A 105 -6.45 13.47 5.60
C ASN A 105 -7.38 13.57 4.40
N GLU A 106 -7.52 12.47 3.67
CA GLU A 106 -8.37 12.40 2.49
C GLU A 106 -8.92 10.98 2.32
N PHE A 107 -10.20 10.88 1.99
CA PHE A 107 -10.79 9.66 1.44
C PHE A 107 -10.55 9.63 -0.07
N VAL A 108 -10.07 8.51 -0.58
CA VAL A 108 -9.74 8.32 -1.98
C VAL A 108 -10.43 7.06 -2.49
N ASP A 109 -11.10 7.16 -3.64
CA ASP A 109 -11.61 5.99 -4.33
C ASP A 109 -10.43 5.21 -4.94
N GLY A 110 -10.07 4.09 -4.32
CA GLY A 110 -8.97 3.22 -4.75
C GLY A 110 -9.27 2.41 -6.00
N MET A 111 -10.51 2.46 -6.51
CA MET A 111 -10.89 1.87 -7.78
C MET A 111 -10.75 2.86 -8.96
N ASP A 112 -10.34 4.11 -8.68
CA ASP A 112 -10.04 5.15 -9.68
C ASP A 112 -8.54 5.53 -9.63
N VAL A 113 -7.80 5.11 -10.66
CA VAL A 113 -6.35 5.33 -10.77
C VAL A 113 -6.00 6.82 -10.78
N MET A 114 -6.84 7.67 -11.39
CA MET A 114 -6.59 9.11 -11.46
C MET A 114 -6.86 9.79 -10.13
N ALA A 115 -7.91 9.37 -9.41
CA ALA A 115 -8.17 9.84 -8.05
C ALA A 115 -6.99 9.51 -7.10
N VAL A 116 -6.48 8.28 -7.15
CA VAL A 116 -5.30 7.86 -6.37
C VAL A 116 -4.07 8.68 -6.73
N ARG A 117 -3.79 8.85 -8.04
CA ARG A 117 -2.66 9.67 -8.52
C ARG A 117 -2.74 11.10 -7.97
N ASP A 118 -3.89 11.74 -8.11
CA ASP A 118 -4.05 13.15 -7.75
C ASP A 118 -3.96 13.36 -6.23
N ALA A 119 -4.52 12.45 -5.42
CA ALA A 119 -4.39 12.47 -3.97
C ALA A 119 -2.94 12.26 -3.52
N MET A 120 -2.22 11.32 -4.14
CA MET A 120 -0.80 11.11 -3.86
C MET A 120 0.04 12.34 -4.22
N LEU A 121 -0.22 13.00 -5.36
CA LEU A 121 0.50 14.21 -5.74
C LEU A 121 0.32 15.33 -4.71
N ARG A 122 -0.91 15.57 -4.23
CA ARG A 122 -1.19 16.54 -3.15
C ARG A 122 -0.46 16.17 -1.85
N ALA A 123 -0.51 14.91 -1.46
CA ALA A 123 0.13 14.44 -0.22
C ALA A 123 1.67 14.53 -0.30
N ILE A 124 2.25 14.22 -1.46
CA ILE A 124 3.69 14.36 -1.71
C ILE A 124 4.12 15.82 -1.65
N ASP A 125 3.36 16.72 -2.28
CA ASP A 125 3.63 18.15 -2.27
C ASP A 125 3.64 18.69 -0.83
N ARG A 126 2.58 18.40 -0.06
CA ARG A 126 2.49 18.75 1.37
C ARG A 126 3.65 18.20 2.20
N ALA A 127 3.94 16.90 2.07
CA ALA A 127 5.01 16.27 2.83
C ALA A 127 6.38 16.87 2.50
N ARG A 128 6.65 17.13 1.21
CA ARG A 128 7.95 17.61 0.73
C ARG A 128 8.17 19.09 1.02
N ASN A 129 7.17 19.92 0.76
CA ASN A 129 7.33 21.38 0.76
C ASN A 129 6.89 22.02 2.08
N GLU A 130 5.98 21.39 2.81
CA GLU A 130 5.44 21.94 4.06
C GLU A 130 5.91 21.15 5.29
N SER A 131 6.58 20.00 5.09
CA SER A 131 6.93 19.07 6.16
C SER A 131 5.70 18.69 7.00
N GLN A 132 4.59 18.41 6.34
CA GLN A 132 3.34 18.01 7.01
C GLN A 132 2.91 16.60 6.57
N PRO A 133 2.58 15.73 7.54
CA PRO A 133 2.14 14.37 7.22
C PRO A 133 0.71 14.35 6.67
N THR A 134 0.37 13.25 6.00
CA THR A 134 -1.00 13.02 5.49
C THR A 134 -1.44 11.57 5.75
N LEU A 135 -2.70 11.37 6.14
CA LEU A 135 -3.37 10.06 6.11
C LEU A 135 -4.31 9.96 4.91
N LEU A 136 -4.04 9.04 4.00
CA LEU A 136 -4.93 8.71 2.88
C LEU A 136 -5.65 7.40 3.19
N GLU A 137 -6.99 7.43 3.21
CA GLU A 137 -7.81 6.21 3.17
C GLU A 137 -8.14 5.90 1.72
N VAL A 138 -7.42 4.95 1.13
CA VAL A 138 -7.63 4.48 -0.24
C VAL A 138 -8.55 3.27 -0.19
N ARG A 139 -9.86 3.46 -0.46
CA ARG A 139 -10.82 2.36 -0.41
C ARG A 139 -10.82 1.56 -1.71
N SER A 140 -10.50 0.29 -1.59
CA SER A 140 -10.49 -0.69 -2.68
C SER A 140 -11.21 -1.96 -2.22
N TYR A 141 -11.03 -3.06 -2.93
CA TYR A 141 -11.63 -4.33 -2.58
C TYR A 141 -10.74 -5.51 -2.94
N ARG A 142 -10.60 -6.49 -2.04
CA ARG A 142 -9.79 -7.68 -2.27
C ARG A 142 -10.64 -8.76 -2.94
N PHE A 143 -10.46 -8.98 -4.24
CA PHE A 143 -11.24 -9.99 -4.99
C PHE A 143 -10.98 -11.44 -4.55
N MET A 144 -9.75 -11.74 -4.11
CA MET A 144 -9.34 -13.08 -3.70
C MET A 144 -9.43 -13.27 -2.17
N GLY A 145 -9.15 -14.49 -1.70
CA GLY A 145 -8.91 -14.77 -0.28
C GLY A 145 -7.79 -13.92 0.32
N HIS A 146 -7.65 -13.92 1.64
CA HIS A 146 -6.56 -13.20 2.32
C HIS A 146 -5.18 -13.68 1.90
N SER A 147 -5.05 -14.98 1.61
CA SER A 147 -3.84 -15.64 1.14
C SER A 147 -4.21 -16.79 0.20
N MET A 148 -3.21 -17.44 -0.38
CA MET A 148 -3.40 -18.64 -1.21
C MET A 148 -4.11 -19.79 -0.47
N SER A 149 -4.05 -19.82 0.87
CA SER A 149 -4.68 -20.84 1.70
C SER A 149 -6.03 -20.42 2.28
N ASP A 150 -6.46 -19.17 2.09
CA ASP A 150 -7.75 -18.68 2.60
C ASP A 150 -8.83 -18.76 1.51
N PRO A 151 -9.88 -19.58 1.68
CA PRO A 151 -10.97 -19.69 0.72
C PRO A 151 -11.88 -18.45 0.70
N GLY A 152 -11.83 -17.57 1.70
CA GLY A 152 -12.59 -16.32 1.70
C GLY A 152 -14.09 -16.45 2.02
N ASN A 153 -14.52 -17.54 2.69
CA ASN A 153 -15.92 -17.91 2.94
C ASN A 153 -16.73 -16.94 3.84
N TYR A 154 -16.13 -15.83 4.29
CA TYR A 154 -16.76 -14.78 5.10
C TYR A 154 -17.32 -13.62 4.26
N ARG A 155 -17.25 -13.71 2.92
CA ARG A 155 -17.80 -12.76 1.95
C ARG A 155 -18.72 -13.49 0.98
N THR A 156 -19.77 -12.83 0.51
CA THR A 156 -20.66 -13.43 -0.49
C THR A 156 -20.08 -13.27 -1.90
N ARG A 157 -20.47 -14.17 -2.81
CA ARG A 157 -20.09 -14.05 -4.22
C ARG A 157 -20.66 -12.78 -4.86
N ASP A 158 -21.88 -12.41 -4.49
CA ASP A 158 -22.57 -11.22 -5.01
C ASP A 158 -21.86 -9.93 -4.57
N GLU A 159 -21.37 -9.88 -3.33
CA GLU A 159 -20.57 -8.76 -2.84
C GLU A 159 -19.30 -8.59 -3.67
N ILE A 160 -18.54 -9.67 -3.88
CA ILE A 160 -17.31 -9.65 -4.68
C ILE A 160 -17.61 -9.22 -6.12
N ALA A 161 -18.64 -9.80 -6.74
CA ALA A 161 -19.03 -9.51 -8.12
C ALA A 161 -19.36 -8.03 -8.32
N LYS A 162 -20.09 -7.42 -7.37
CA LYS A 162 -20.41 -5.98 -7.39
C LYS A 162 -19.16 -5.10 -7.41
N TYR A 163 -18.10 -5.47 -6.68
CA TYR A 163 -16.85 -4.71 -6.72
C TYR A 163 -16.02 -5.00 -7.98
N GLN A 164 -16.13 -6.19 -8.56
CA GLN A 164 -15.47 -6.54 -9.82
C GLN A 164 -16.02 -5.74 -11.01
N GLU A 165 -17.28 -5.32 -10.98
CA GLU A 165 -17.84 -4.36 -11.95
C GLU A 165 -17.07 -3.04 -11.99
N ARG A 166 -16.34 -2.71 -10.91
CA ARG A 166 -15.51 -1.51 -10.79
C ARG A 166 -14.01 -1.80 -10.86
N ASP A 167 -13.58 -2.92 -11.44
CA ASP A 167 -12.16 -3.25 -11.56
C ASP A 167 -11.34 -2.05 -12.12
N PRO A 168 -10.36 -1.51 -11.36
CA PRO A 168 -9.61 -0.32 -11.76
C PRO A 168 -8.84 -0.50 -13.07
N ILE A 169 -8.41 -1.73 -13.41
CA ILE A 169 -7.72 -2.01 -14.68
C ILE A 169 -8.70 -1.84 -15.84
N SER A 170 -9.89 -2.43 -15.71
CA SER A 170 -10.93 -2.36 -16.74
C SER A 170 -11.44 -0.93 -16.92
N LEU A 171 -11.76 -0.25 -15.82
CA LEU A 171 -12.21 1.15 -15.85
C LEU A 171 -11.17 2.08 -16.48
N PHE A 172 -9.89 1.91 -16.12
CA PHE A 172 -8.84 2.76 -16.68
C PHE A 172 -8.59 2.47 -18.16
N LYS A 173 -8.57 1.18 -18.57
CA LYS A 173 -8.50 0.77 -19.98
C LYS A 173 -9.60 1.43 -20.81
N ASP A 174 -10.84 1.36 -20.34
CA ASP A 174 -11.98 1.97 -21.04
C ASP A 174 -11.85 3.49 -21.15
N SER A 175 -11.42 4.17 -20.07
CA SER A 175 -11.23 5.62 -20.09
C SER A 175 -10.16 6.06 -21.11
N LEU A 176 -9.07 5.30 -21.24
CA LEU A 176 -8.01 5.57 -22.22
C LEU A 176 -8.48 5.33 -23.66
N LYS A 177 -9.33 4.33 -23.89
CA LYS A 177 -9.95 4.09 -25.21
C LYS A 177 -10.91 5.21 -25.60
N VAL A 178 -11.77 5.64 -24.67
CA VAL A 178 -12.70 6.76 -24.88
C VAL A 178 -11.93 8.05 -25.18
N ALA A 179 -10.84 8.30 -24.45
CA ALA A 179 -9.96 9.44 -24.67
C ALA A 179 -9.07 9.30 -25.93
N LYS A 180 -9.14 8.15 -26.63
CA LYS A 180 -8.32 7.82 -27.83
C LYS A 180 -6.81 7.93 -27.58
N VAL A 181 -6.38 7.64 -26.35
CA VAL A 181 -4.96 7.63 -25.96
C VAL A 181 -4.31 6.32 -26.37
N LEU A 182 -5.02 5.20 -26.17
CA LEU A 182 -4.57 3.85 -26.53
C LEU A 182 -5.66 3.10 -27.31
N THR A 183 -5.21 2.18 -28.15
CA THR A 183 -6.05 1.27 -28.94
C THR A 183 -6.01 -0.16 -28.38
N ASP A 184 -6.90 -1.04 -28.85
CA ASP A 184 -6.87 -2.45 -28.46
C ASP A 184 -5.52 -3.12 -28.78
N LYS A 185 -4.91 -2.76 -29.90
CA LYS A 185 -3.58 -3.26 -30.27
C LYS A 185 -2.49 -2.84 -29.29
N ASP A 186 -2.59 -1.64 -28.71
CA ASP A 186 -1.63 -1.17 -27.71
C ASP A 186 -1.78 -1.95 -26.41
N PHE A 187 -3.03 -2.23 -25.98
CA PHE A 187 -3.29 -3.08 -24.82
C PHE A 187 -2.80 -4.51 -25.02
N ASP A 188 -3.04 -5.12 -26.19
CA ASP A 188 -2.52 -6.45 -26.50
C ASP A 188 -0.98 -6.50 -26.40
N ALA A 189 -0.31 -5.43 -26.85
CA ALA A 189 1.14 -5.31 -26.75
C ALA A 189 1.62 -5.19 -25.29
N ILE A 190 0.94 -4.37 -24.47
CA ILE A 190 1.23 -4.21 -23.04
C ILE A 190 1.03 -5.53 -22.29
N GLU A 191 -0.08 -6.24 -22.55
CA GLU A 191 -0.38 -7.54 -21.92
C GLU A 191 0.68 -8.58 -22.28
N LYS A 192 1.09 -8.64 -23.54
CA LYS A 192 2.16 -9.54 -24.00
C LYS A 192 3.51 -9.20 -23.36
N GLU A 193 3.85 -7.92 -23.24
CA GLU A 193 5.09 -7.48 -22.59
C GLU A 193 5.09 -7.84 -21.10
N ALA A 194 3.99 -7.57 -20.40
CA ALA A 194 3.82 -7.90 -18.99
C ALA A 194 3.97 -9.41 -18.75
N ALA A 195 3.28 -10.24 -19.55
CA ALA A 195 3.37 -11.70 -19.46
C ALA A 195 4.80 -12.19 -19.69
N ALA A 196 5.48 -11.69 -20.74
CA ALA A 196 6.86 -12.05 -21.03
C ALA A 196 7.83 -11.59 -19.91
N SER A 197 7.57 -10.45 -19.27
CA SER A 197 8.36 -9.97 -18.14
C SER A 197 8.20 -10.86 -16.91
N THR A 198 6.96 -11.24 -16.58
CA THR A 198 6.68 -12.18 -15.49
C THR A 198 7.34 -13.54 -15.74
N GLU A 199 7.25 -14.08 -16.96
CA GLU A 199 7.88 -15.36 -17.31
C GLU A 199 9.41 -15.31 -17.14
N ARG A 200 10.06 -14.21 -17.55
CA ARG A 200 11.49 -14.02 -17.32
C ARG A 200 11.84 -13.99 -15.83
N ALA A 201 11.04 -13.30 -15.02
CA ALA A 201 11.27 -13.21 -13.57
C ALA A 201 11.09 -14.56 -12.87
N VAL A 202 10.05 -15.32 -13.25
CA VAL A 202 9.81 -16.69 -12.72
C VAL A 202 10.95 -17.61 -13.11
N LYS A 203 11.34 -17.62 -14.38
CA LYS A 203 12.47 -18.43 -14.85
C LYS A 203 13.76 -18.10 -14.10
N PHE A 204 14.06 -16.81 -13.93
CA PHE A 204 15.22 -16.38 -13.17
C PHE A 204 15.17 -16.88 -11.71
N ALA A 205 14.01 -16.80 -11.05
CA ALA A 205 13.84 -17.28 -9.69
C ALA A 205 13.99 -18.80 -9.57
N ASP A 206 13.43 -19.57 -10.52
CA ASP A 206 13.50 -21.04 -10.54
C ASP A 206 14.91 -21.57 -10.87
N GLU A 207 15.64 -20.88 -11.76
CA GLU A 207 17.01 -21.22 -12.14
C GLU A 207 18.06 -20.72 -11.13
N SER A 208 17.67 -19.83 -10.20
CA SER A 208 18.57 -19.32 -9.18
C SER A 208 18.93 -20.42 -8.17
N PRO A 209 20.21 -20.58 -7.82
CA PRO A 209 20.60 -21.57 -6.82
C PRO A 209 20.00 -21.22 -5.46
N PHE A 210 19.66 -22.24 -4.68
CA PHE A 210 19.32 -22.04 -3.28
C PHE A 210 20.49 -21.39 -2.51
N PRO A 211 20.21 -20.58 -1.49
CA PRO A 211 21.25 -20.05 -0.62
C PRO A 211 22.05 -21.18 0.04
N SER A 212 23.35 -20.96 0.24
CA SER A 212 24.22 -21.90 0.94
C SER A 212 23.76 -22.05 2.41
N GLU A 213 23.84 -23.25 2.97
CA GLU A 213 23.57 -23.50 4.39
C GLU A 213 24.39 -22.58 5.32
N SER A 214 25.59 -22.21 4.90
CA SER A 214 26.45 -21.28 5.65
C SER A 214 25.84 -19.89 5.86
N GLN A 215 24.88 -19.48 5.02
CA GLN A 215 24.18 -18.20 5.16
C GLN A 215 23.15 -18.21 6.30
N LEU A 216 22.78 -19.38 6.83
CA LEU A 216 21.80 -19.46 7.93
C LEU A 216 22.26 -18.71 9.19
N LEU A 217 23.57 -18.62 9.40
CA LEU A 217 24.18 -18.01 10.59
C LEU A 217 24.72 -16.60 10.34
N THR A 218 24.60 -16.07 9.12
CA THR A 218 25.02 -14.70 8.82
C THR A 218 23.93 -13.69 9.18
N ASP A 219 24.30 -12.41 9.28
CA ASP A 219 23.37 -11.29 9.46
C ASP A 219 22.53 -11.31 10.77
N VAL A 220 22.86 -12.20 11.72
CA VAL A 220 22.32 -12.18 13.10
C VAL A 220 22.91 -11.03 13.90
N TYR A 221 24.21 -10.77 13.71
CA TYR A 221 24.97 -9.64 14.23
C TYR A 221 25.91 -9.13 13.12
N ALA A 222 26.52 -7.95 13.35
CA ALA A 222 27.52 -7.36 12.46
C ALA A 222 28.87 -8.10 12.50
#